data_AF-A0A7S0CK49-F1
#
_entry.id   AF-A0A7S0CK49-F1
#
_cell.length_a   1.000
_cell.length_b   1.000
_cell.length_c   1.000
_cell.angle_alpha   90.00
_cell.angle_beta   90.00
_cell.angle_gamma   90.00
#
_symmetry.space_group_name_H-M   'P 1'
#
loop_
_entity.id
_entity.type
_entity.pdbx_description
1 polymer ?
#
loop_
_entity_poly.entity_id
_entity_poly.type
_entity_poly.pdbx_seq_one_letter_code
_entity_poly.pdbx_strand_id
1 'polypeptide(L)'
;MKYFSMNIVKVTAWGILGSIWNVLEAAMQGLTDASAVRVAYLLGKGMPALAEGSAHKSLFLNLLLSIISTTLLLMYGSSISGWYTSDTTLRRMINEVIPMIGIANIFMATGLVSWELLGAQGRYDLATYVSLVSSWLVTIPLSMLFTFYYNYDLMGITVSIVVGYSTLGLLQAYFLFRSDWEQISKKIQDRNAADSEYDSSSDDDR
;
A
#
# COMPACT_ATOMS: atom_id res chain seq x y z
N MET A 1 14.71 20.12 -29.89
CA MET A 1 15.35 18.82 -29.55
C MET A 1 15.73 18.67 -28.07
N LYS A 2 16.35 19.65 -27.40
CA LYS A 2 16.70 19.54 -25.95
C LYS A 2 15.53 19.25 -25.00
N TYR A 3 14.37 19.87 -25.21
CA TYR A 3 13.17 19.62 -24.40
C TYR A 3 12.63 18.19 -24.52
N PHE A 4 12.66 17.62 -25.73
CA PHE A 4 12.19 16.25 -25.98
C PHE A 4 13.12 15.21 -25.32
N SER A 5 14.44 15.42 -25.42
CA SER A 5 15.43 14.58 -24.74
C SER A 5 15.31 14.65 -23.21
N MET A 6 15.08 15.84 -22.63
CA MET A 6 14.97 16.00 -21.19
C MET A 6 13.71 15.34 -20.60
N ASN A 7 12.60 15.33 -21.33
CA ASN A 7 11.38 14.61 -20.92
C ASN A 7 11.59 13.09 -20.96
N ILE A 8 12.29 12.56 -21.99
CA ILE A 8 12.61 11.13 -22.06
C ILE A 8 13.45 10.70 -20.86
N VAL A 9 14.48 11.48 -20.49
CA VAL A 9 15.33 11.16 -19.34
C VAL A 9 14.53 11.11 -18.03
N LYS A 10 13.58 12.03 -17.82
CA LYS A 10 12.72 12.02 -16.63
C LYS A 10 11.80 10.79 -16.57
N VAL A 11 11.22 10.40 -17.70
CA VAL A 11 10.37 9.20 -17.79
C VAL A 11 11.18 7.94 -17.54
N THR A 12 12.40 7.86 -18.07
CA THR A 12 13.31 6.74 -17.80
C THR A 12 13.72 6.68 -16.32
N ALA A 13 14.01 7.82 -15.70
CA ALA A 13 14.30 7.90 -14.27
C ALA A 13 13.11 7.38 -13.44
N TRP A 14 11.90 7.81 -13.76
CA TRP A 14 10.68 7.35 -13.10
C TRP A 14 10.46 5.85 -13.26
N GLY A 15 10.72 5.29 -14.43
CA GLY A 15 10.63 3.84 -14.66
C GLY A 15 11.61 3.05 -13.79
N ILE A 16 12.86 3.50 -13.68
CA ILE A 16 13.87 2.87 -12.81
C ILE A 16 13.45 2.97 -11.34
N LEU A 17 12.98 4.15 -10.90
CA LEU A 17 12.47 4.35 -9.55
C LEU A 17 11.28 3.43 -9.26
N GLY A 18 10.37 3.26 -10.22
CA GLY A 18 9.26 2.31 -10.12
C GLY A 18 9.71 0.86 -9.98
N SER A 19 10.75 0.45 -10.71
CA SER A 19 11.33 -0.89 -10.54
C SER A 19 11.92 -1.11 -9.14
N ILE A 20 12.66 -0.13 -8.63
CA ILE A 20 13.19 -0.17 -7.25
C ILE A 20 12.04 -0.24 -6.25
N TRP A 21 10.99 0.57 -6.47
CA TRP A 21 9.80 0.61 -5.64
C TRP A 21 9.10 -0.76 -5.58
N ASN A 22 8.85 -1.39 -6.74
CA ASN A 22 8.18 -2.69 -6.82
C ASN A 22 8.94 -3.78 -6.05
N VAL A 23 10.27 -3.75 -6.06
CA VAL A 23 11.09 -4.71 -5.30
C VAL A 23 10.91 -4.53 -3.79
N LEU A 24 10.85 -3.28 -3.32
CA LEU A 24 10.58 -2.99 -1.91
C LEU A 24 9.17 -3.44 -1.51
N GLU A 25 8.20 -3.20 -2.40
CA GLU A 25 6.80 -3.56 -2.16
C GLU A 25 6.59 -5.07 -2.10
N ALA A 26 7.20 -5.83 -3.02
CA ALA A 26 7.11 -7.28 -3.06
C ALA A 26 7.57 -7.95 -1.76
N ALA A 27 8.60 -7.40 -1.10
CA ALA A 27 9.08 -7.89 0.19
C ALA A 27 8.04 -7.72 1.31
N MET A 28 7.20 -6.68 1.21
CA MET A 28 6.17 -6.35 2.19
C MET A 28 4.83 -7.05 1.93
N GLN A 29 4.49 -7.26 0.66
CA GLN A 29 3.25 -7.93 0.24
C GLN A 29 3.12 -9.33 0.85
N GLY A 30 4.19 -10.14 0.81
CA GLY A 30 4.13 -11.50 1.34
C GLY A 30 3.77 -11.59 2.83
N LEU A 31 4.26 -10.65 3.66
CA LEU A 31 3.89 -10.57 5.07
C LEU A 31 2.44 -10.13 5.26
N THR A 32 1.99 -9.23 4.39
CA THR A 32 0.64 -8.66 4.41
C THR A 32 -0.41 -9.72 4.05
N ASP A 33 -0.19 -10.46 2.97
CA ASP A 33 -1.11 -11.51 2.52
C ASP A 33 -1.24 -12.63 3.57
N ALA A 34 -0.12 -13.06 4.14
CA ALA A 34 -0.11 -14.05 5.22
C ALA A 34 -0.88 -13.56 6.46
N SER A 35 -0.80 -12.26 6.76
CA SER A 35 -1.54 -11.64 7.84
C SER A 35 -3.05 -11.57 7.55
N ALA A 36 -3.43 -11.23 6.32
CA ALA A 36 -4.82 -11.19 5.88
C ALA A 36 -5.49 -12.57 5.98
N VAL A 37 -4.82 -13.62 5.48
CA VAL A 37 -5.30 -15.01 5.59
C VAL A 37 -5.47 -15.42 7.06
N ARG A 38 -4.50 -15.09 7.91
CA ARG A 38 -4.58 -15.40 9.36
C ARG A 38 -5.75 -14.70 10.04
N VAL A 39 -5.99 -13.43 9.73
CA VAL A 39 -7.09 -12.66 10.29
C VAL A 39 -8.44 -13.18 9.80
N ALA A 40 -8.59 -13.45 8.50
CA ALA A 40 -9.79 -14.04 7.93
C ALA A 40 -10.11 -15.41 8.58
N TYR A 41 -9.09 -16.24 8.79
CA TYR A 41 -9.23 -17.53 9.46
C TYR A 41 -9.73 -17.41 10.91
N LEU A 42 -9.15 -16.49 11.70
CA LEU A 42 -9.56 -16.26 13.09
C LEU A 42 -10.99 -15.70 13.19
N LEU A 43 -11.37 -14.83 12.26
CA LEU A 43 -12.73 -14.30 12.15
C LEU A 43 -13.75 -15.40 11.81
N GLY A 44 -13.42 -16.28 10.87
CA GLY A 44 -14.26 -17.43 10.52
C GLY A 44 -14.45 -18.44 11.66
N LYS A 45 -13.46 -18.53 12.56
CA LYS A 45 -13.55 -19.37 13.78
C LYS A 45 -14.31 -18.73 14.95
N GLY A 46 -14.78 -17.49 14.84
CA GLY A 46 -15.49 -16.83 15.94
C GLY A 46 -14.56 -16.32 17.05
N MET A 47 -13.31 -16.01 16.72
CA MET A 47 -12.32 -15.50 17.69
C MET A 47 -11.92 -14.05 17.36
N PRO A 48 -12.84 -13.06 17.50
CA PRO A 48 -12.61 -11.68 17.10
C PRO A 48 -11.46 -11.01 17.86
N ALA A 49 -11.32 -11.25 19.17
CA ALA A 49 -10.24 -10.68 19.98
C ALA A 49 -8.83 -11.14 19.51
N LEU A 50 -8.70 -12.40 19.07
CA LEU A 50 -7.45 -12.90 18.51
C LEU A 50 -7.20 -12.34 17.11
N ALA A 51 -8.24 -12.16 16.31
CA ALA A 51 -8.15 -11.55 14.99
C ALA A 51 -7.67 -10.09 15.08
N GLU A 52 -8.25 -9.30 15.99
CA GLU A 52 -7.85 -7.94 16.28
C GLU A 52 -6.38 -7.88 16.74
N GLY A 53 -6.00 -8.72 17.71
CA GLY A 53 -4.61 -8.78 18.18
C GLY A 53 -3.62 -9.18 17.08
N SER A 54 -4.03 -10.05 16.15
CA SER A 54 -3.22 -10.43 14.99
C SER A 54 -3.07 -9.26 14.01
N ALA A 55 -4.15 -8.53 13.72
CA ALA A 55 -4.14 -7.36 12.85
C ALA A 55 -3.19 -6.27 13.35
N HIS A 56 -3.27 -5.93 14.64
CA HIS A 56 -2.39 -4.94 15.28
C HIS A 56 -0.92 -5.34 15.24
N LYS A 57 -0.61 -6.62 15.50
CA LYS A 57 0.77 -7.13 15.40
C LYS A 57 1.28 -7.10 13.97
N SER A 58 0.43 -7.46 13.00
CA SER A 58 0.79 -7.42 11.58
C SER A 58 1.04 -5.99 11.07
N LEU A 59 0.27 -5.01 11.53
CA LEU A 59 0.55 -3.58 11.27
C LEU A 59 1.91 -3.18 11.84
N PHE A 60 2.20 -3.55 13.08
CA PHE A 60 3.48 -3.23 13.72
C PHE A 60 4.67 -3.89 13.01
N LEU A 61 4.56 -5.16 12.65
CA LEU A 61 5.60 -5.89 11.92
C LEU A 61 5.85 -5.29 10.54
N ASN A 62 4.79 -4.92 9.81
CA ASN A 62 4.95 -4.24 8.52
C ASN A 62 5.59 -2.87 8.68
N LEU A 63 5.18 -2.08 9.66
CA LEU A 63 5.80 -0.78 9.92
C LEU A 63 7.32 -0.94 10.19
N LEU A 64 7.70 -1.93 10.98
CA LEU A 64 9.08 -2.23 11.28
C LEU A 64 9.85 -2.66 10.02
N LEU A 65 9.24 -3.49 9.18
CA LEU A 65 9.80 -3.88 7.88
C LEU A 65 9.95 -2.68 6.94
N SER A 66 8.99 -1.75 6.88
CA SER A 66 9.10 -0.52 6.09
C SER A 66 10.26 0.35 6.54
N ILE A 67 10.48 0.48 7.86
CA ILE A 67 11.57 1.27 8.41
C ILE A 67 12.92 0.63 8.05
N ILE A 68 13.02 -0.70 8.15
CA ILE A 68 14.22 -1.44 7.74
C ILE A 68 14.47 -1.24 6.24
N SER A 69 13.46 -1.47 5.40
CA SER A 69 13.54 -1.28 3.94
C SER A 69 13.92 0.14 3.56
N THR A 70 13.35 1.14 4.24
CA THR A 70 13.68 2.56 4.03
C THR A 70 15.12 2.86 4.44
N THR A 71 15.58 2.32 5.56
CA THR A 71 16.96 2.50 6.04
C THR A 71 17.94 1.88 5.06
N LEU A 72 17.67 0.65 4.58
CA LEU A 72 18.48 -0.01 3.56
C LEU A 72 18.50 0.79 2.25
N LEU A 73 17.35 1.33 1.83
CA LEU A 73 17.27 2.17 0.65
C LEU A 73 18.09 3.46 0.79
N LEU A 74 18.09 4.11 1.96
CA LEU A 74 18.89 5.30 2.21
C LEU A 74 20.39 4.98 2.25
N MET A 75 20.78 3.85 2.85
CA MET A 75 22.19 3.43 2.96
C MET A 75 22.76 2.96 1.62
N TYR A 76 22.02 2.16 0.86
CA TYR A 76 22.49 1.55 -0.39
C TYR A 76 21.99 2.26 -1.64
N GLY A 77 21.15 3.28 -1.51
CA GLY A 77 20.51 3.98 -2.63
C GLY A 77 21.49 4.57 -3.65
N SER A 78 22.62 5.09 -3.17
CA SER A 78 23.69 5.64 -4.02
C SER A 78 24.45 4.57 -4.81
N SER A 79 24.49 3.32 -4.30
CA SER A 79 25.09 2.15 -4.96
C SER A 79 24.09 1.52 -5.93
N ILE A 80 22.82 1.36 -5.53
CA ILE A 80 21.73 0.84 -6.36
C ILE A 80 21.54 1.72 -7.61
N SER A 81 21.58 3.04 -7.45
CA SER A 81 21.50 3.97 -8.59
C SER A 81 22.68 3.83 -9.57
N GLY A 82 23.86 3.43 -9.08
CA GLY A 82 25.03 3.13 -9.91
C GLY A 82 24.95 1.80 -10.66
N TRP A 83 24.12 0.86 -10.21
CA TRP A 83 23.88 -0.42 -10.93
C TRP A 83 22.86 -0.27 -12.05
N TYR A 84 21.86 0.60 -11.87
CA TYR A 84 20.81 0.81 -12.85
C TYR A 84 21.20 1.73 -14.01
N THR A 85 22.10 2.68 -13.79
CA THR A 85 22.51 3.61 -14.85
C THR A 85 23.94 4.12 -14.70
N SER A 86 24.64 4.18 -15.83
CA SER A 86 25.97 4.79 -15.94
C SER A 86 25.91 6.30 -16.18
N ASP A 87 24.72 6.87 -16.45
CA ASP A 87 24.54 8.30 -16.71
C ASP A 87 24.50 9.09 -15.39
N THR A 88 25.41 10.06 -15.25
CA THR A 88 25.54 10.91 -14.08
C THR A 88 24.32 11.80 -13.84
N THR A 89 23.59 12.17 -14.90
CA THR A 89 22.39 13.01 -14.83
C THR A 89 21.22 12.22 -14.24
N LEU A 90 21.00 10.99 -14.72
CA LEU A 90 19.99 10.08 -14.18
C LEU A 90 20.28 9.71 -12.73
N ARG A 91 21.55 9.42 -12.42
CA ARG A 91 21.96 9.05 -11.07
C ARG A 91 21.73 10.16 -10.05
N ARG A 92 21.98 11.42 -10.42
CA ARG A 92 21.69 12.58 -9.55
C ARG A 92 20.19 12.73 -9.28
N MET A 93 19.37 12.62 -10.32
CA MET A 93 17.90 12.71 -10.18
C MET A 93 17.35 11.60 -9.29
N ILE A 94 17.81 10.36 -9.45
CA ILE A 94 17.40 9.23 -8.62
C ILE A 94 17.79 9.48 -7.14
N ASN A 95 19.02 9.89 -6.88
CA ASN A 95 19.51 10.12 -5.51
C ASN A 95 18.75 11.25 -4.78
N GLU A 96 18.28 12.27 -5.49
CA GLU A 96 17.45 13.34 -4.90
C GLU A 96 16.06 12.86 -4.47
N VAL A 97 15.51 11.87 -5.19
CA VAL A 97 14.13 11.38 -4.98
C VAL A 97 14.06 10.21 -3.98
N ILE A 98 15.14 9.43 -3.84
CA ILE A 98 15.25 8.31 -2.89
C ILE A 98 14.76 8.63 -1.46
N PRO A 99 15.13 9.75 -0.81
CA PRO A 99 14.66 10.02 0.55
C PRO A 99 13.15 10.30 0.62
N MET A 100 12.57 10.94 -0.40
CA MET A 100 11.11 11.13 -0.46
C MET A 100 10.39 9.79 -0.63
N ILE A 101 10.96 8.92 -1.46
CA ILE A 101 10.46 7.56 -1.67
C ILE A 101 10.47 6.76 -0.37
N GLY A 102 11.55 6.86 0.41
CA GLY A 102 11.64 6.21 1.72
C GLY A 102 10.51 6.61 2.67
N ILE A 103 10.20 7.91 2.75
CA ILE A 103 9.09 8.40 3.57
C ILE A 103 7.75 7.88 3.04
N ALA A 104 7.53 7.96 1.72
CA ALA A 104 6.31 7.45 1.10
C ALA A 104 6.12 5.94 1.34
N ASN A 105 7.20 5.16 1.38
CA ASN A 105 7.15 3.71 1.56
C ASN A 105 6.52 3.33 2.92
N ILE A 106 6.82 4.09 3.97
CA ILE A 106 6.26 3.87 5.31
C ILE A 106 4.75 4.05 5.33
N PHE A 107 4.27 5.14 4.72
CA PHE A 107 2.84 5.43 4.64
C PHE A 107 2.10 4.44 3.73
N MET A 108 2.69 4.13 2.58
CA MET A 108 2.14 3.16 1.65
C MET A 108 1.99 1.80 2.30
N ALA A 109 3.02 1.29 2.97
CA ALA A 109 2.98 0.01 3.65
C ALA A 109 1.87 -0.07 4.70
N THR A 110 1.68 1.01 5.47
CA THR A 110 0.57 1.11 6.44
C THR A 110 -0.77 1.04 5.73
N GLY A 111 -0.90 1.72 4.58
CA GLY A 111 -2.11 1.69 3.76
C GLY A 111 -2.39 0.33 3.12
N LEU A 112 -1.36 -0.33 2.58
CA LEU A 112 -1.45 -1.66 1.96
C LEU A 112 -1.95 -2.70 2.97
N VAL A 113 -1.33 -2.74 4.15
CA VAL A 113 -1.72 -3.67 5.21
C VAL A 113 -3.14 -3.39 5.69
N SER A 114 -3.49 -2.13 5.85
CA SER A 114 -4.84 -1.77 6.27
C SER A 114 -5.89 -2.15 5.23
N TRP A 115 -5.58 -1.98 3.94
CA TRP A 115 -6.43 -2.38 2.83
C TRP A 115 -6.66 -3.89 2.81
N GLU A 116 -5.60 -4.68 2.92
CA GLU A 116 -5.68 -6.15 2.95
C GLU A 116 -6.42 -6.66 4.20
N LEU A 117 -6.21 -6.04 5.36
CA LEU A 117 -6.91 -6.42 6.59
C LEU A 117 -8.40 -6.07 6.55
N LEU A 118 -8.78 -4.93 5.97
CA LEU A 118 -10.18 -4.61 5.70
C LEU A 118 -10.78 -5.59 4.66
N GLY A 119 -9.97 -6.00 3.71
CA GLY A 119 -10.28 -7.07 2.77
C GLY A 119 -10.58 -8.41 3.45
N ALA A 120 -9.72 -8.82 4.39
CA ALA A 120 -9.88 -10.02 5.21
C ALA A 120 -11.14 -10.00 6.09
N GLN A 121 -11.67 -8.81 6.41
CA GLN A 121 -12.97 -8.63 7.08
C GLN A 121 -14.17 -8.75 6.13
N GLY A 122 -13.94 -8.95 4.83
CA GLY A 122 -14.98 -8.93 3.80
C GLY A 122 -15.49 -7.52 3.45
N ARG A 123 -14.67 -6.49 3.67
CA ARG A 123 -15.03 -5.07 3.47
C ARG A 123 -14.18 -4.39 2.39
N TYR A 124 -13.82 -5.13 1.34
CA TYR A 124 -13.11 -4.58 0.17
C TYR A 124 -13.86 -3.40 -0.48
N ASP A 125 -15.20 -3.38 -0.43
CA ASP A 125 -16.01 -2.27 -0.97
C ASP A 125 -15.66 -0.93 -0.30
N LEU A 126 -15.58 -0.93 1.04
CA LEU A 126 -15.22 0.26 1.80
C LEU A 126 -13.79 0.68 1.53
N ALA A 127 -12.87 -0.28 1.53
CA ALA A 127 -11.45 -0.01 1.29
C ALA A 127 -11.24 0.57 -0.12
N THR A 128 -11.95 0.05 -1.13
CA THR A 128 -11.91 0.54 -2.52
C THR A 128 -12.53 1.92 -2.64
N TYR A 129 -13.68 2.16 -2.01
CA TYR A 129 -14.32 3.48 -2.02
C TYR A 129 -13.41 4.56 -1.41
N VAL A 130 -12.77 4.27 -0.27
CA VAL A 130 -11.81 5.18 0.37
C VAL A 130 -10.61 5.45 -0.54
N SER A 131 -10.11 4.42 -1.23
CA SER A 131 -9.01 4.57 -2.21
C SER A 131 -9.40 5.47 -3.38
N LEU A 132 -10.60 5.29 -3.94
CA LEU A 132 -11.11 6.11 -5.03
C LEU A 132 -11.28 7.57 -4.60
N VAL A 133 -11.93 7.81 -3.45
CA VAL A 133 -12.14 9.16 -2.93
C VAL A 133 -10.81 9.85 -2.64
N SER A 134 -9.86 9.17 -2.00
CA SER A 134 -8.54 9.74 -1.72
C SER A 134 -7.78 10.05 -3.01
N SER A 135 -7.81 9.15 -3.99
CA SER A 135 -7.11 9.37 -5.26
C SER A 135 -7.72 10.53 -6.05
N TRP A 136 -9.05 10.62 -6.11
CA TRP A 136 -9.75 11.66 -6.86
C TRP A 136 -9.76 13.03 -6.20
N LEU A 137 -9.96 13.08 -4.87
CA LEU A 137 -10.10 14.35 -4.15
C LEU A 137 -8.78 14.88 -3.59
N VAL A 138 -7.78 14.04 -3.40
CA VAL A 138 -6.50 14.45 -2.81
C VAL A 138 -5.39 14.36 -3.85
N THR A 139 -5.09 13.16 -4.34
CA THR A 139 -3.89 12.93 -5.16
C THR A 139 -3.93 13.69 -6.49
N ILE A 140 -5.03 13.61 -7.25
CA ILE A 140 -5.18 14.28 -8.55
C ILE A 140 -5.12 15.82 -8.44
N PRO A 141 -5.90 16.48 -7.57
CA PRO A 141 -5.85 17.94 -7.47
C PRO A 141 -4.53 18.44 -6.89
N LEU A 142 -3.91 17.72 -5.93
CA LEU A 142 -2.56 18.08 -5.48
C LEU A 142 -1.54 17.95 -6.61
N SER A 143 -1.62 16.89 -7.40
CA SER A 143 -0.73 16.67 -8.53
C SER A 143 -0.86 17.80 -9.55
N MET A 144 -2.08 18.18 -9.94
CA MET A 144 -2.31 19.32 -10.82
C MET A 144 -1.79 20.63 -10.22
N LEU A 145 -2.03 20.87 -8.93
CA LEU A 145 -1.56 22.08 -8.26
C LEU A 145 -0.03 22.17 -8.29
N PHE A 146 0.68 21.12 -7.87
CA PHE A 146 2.14 21.14 -7.83
C PHE A 146 2.79 21.18 -9.22
N THR A 147 2.23 20.46 -10.19
CA THR A 147 2.78 20.40 -11.54
C THR A 147 2.50 21.68 -12.33
N PHE A 148 1.27 22.19 -12.33
CA PHE A 148 0.90 23.35 -13.16
C PHE A 148 1.13 24.70 -12.49
N TYR A 149 0.92 24.83 -11.17
CA TYR A 149 1.07 26.11 -10.48
C TYR A 149 2.53 26.38 -10.08
N TYR A 150 3.22 25.36 -9.53
CA TYR A 150 4.58 25.53 -9.02
C TYR A 150 5.69 25.13 -10.02
N ASN A 151 5.34 24.60 -11.21
CA ASN A 151 6.30 24.12 -12.23
C ASN A 151 7.33 23.08 -11.71
N TYR A 152 7.04 22.41 -10.59
CA TYR A 152 7.84 21.30 -10.10
C TYR A 152 7.42 20.02 -10.83
N ASP A 153 8.01 19.77 -11.99
CA ASP A 153 7.64 18.67 -12.88
C ASP A 153 7.76 17.29 -12.19
N LEU A 154 8.98 16.81 -11.93
CA LEU A 154 9.20 15.49 -11.31
C LEU A 154 8.93 15.50 -9.80
N MET A 155 9.43 16.51 -9.11
CA MET A 155 9.35 16.61 -7.64
C MET A 155 7.91 16.88 -7.16
N GLY A 156 7.13 17.66 -7.91
CA GLY A 156 5.73 17.93 -7.58
C GLY A 156 4.86 16.69 -7.67
N ILE A 157 5.10 15.83 -8.67
CA ILE A 157 4.45 14.52 -8.77
C ILE A 157 4.83 13.66 -7.56
N THR A 158 6.11 13.60 -7.19
CA THR A 158 6.54 12.76 -6.06
C THR A 158 5.92 13.22 -4.73
N VAL A 159 5.88 14.53 -4.48
CA VAL A 159 5.22 15.11 -3.29
C VAL A 159 3.74 14.77 -3.26
N SER A 160 3.03 14.93 -4.39
CA SER A 160 1.60 14.64 -4.46
C SER A 160 1.29 13.18 -4.16
N ILE A 161 2.15 12.27 -4.61
CA ILE A 161 2.05 10.84 -4.36
C ILE A 161 2.28 10.52 -2.88
N VAL A 162 3.30 11.13 -2.26
CA VAL A 162 3.57 10.97 -0.82
C VAL A 162 2.35 11.39 -0.01
N VAL A 163 1.81 12.59 -0.26
CA VAL A 163 0.64 13.11 0.47
C VAL A 163 -0.60 12.27 0.21
N GLY A 164 -0.80 11.81 -1.04
CA GLY A 164 -1.89 10.92 -1.42
C GLY A 164 -1.85 9.60 -0.66
N TYR A 165 -0.71 8.92 -0.64
CA TYR A 165 -0.54 7.67 0.11
C TYR A 165 -0.59 7.86 1.62
N SER A 166 -0.07 8.97 2.16
CA SER A 166 -0.23 9.31 3.58
C SER A 166 -1.70 9.44 3.95
N THR A 167 -2.47 10.17 3.15
CA THR A 167 -3.91 10.38 3.42
C THR A 167 -4.69 9.08 3.31
N LEU A 168 -4.45 8.31 2.25
CA LEU A 168 -5.06 7.00 2.04
C LEU A 168 -4.73 6.05 3.20
N GLY A 169 -3.44 5.93 3.55
CA GLY A 169 -2.98 5.04 4.61
C GLY A 169 -3.58 5.39 5.97
N LEU A 170 -3.66 6.68 6.31
CA LEU A 170 -4.30 7.14 7.55
C LEU A 170 -5.80 6.83 7.58
N LEU A 171 -6.51 7.03 6.46
CA LEU A 171 -7.94 6.73 6.38
C LEU A 171 -8.21 5.23 6.51
N GLN A 172 -7.46 4.38 5.79
CA GLN A 172 -7.61 2.92 5.89
C GLN A 172 -7.30 2.42 7.29
N ALA A 173 -6.21 2.91 7.89
CA ALA A 173 -5.85 2.58 9.26
C ALA A 173 -6.94 3.01 10.24
N TYR A 174 -7.50 4.22 10.08
CA TYR A 174 -8.60 4.70 10.90
C TYR A 174 -9.84 3.79 10.82
N PHE A 175 -10.24 3.37 9.61
CA PHE A 175 -11.37 2.45 9.45
C PHE A 175 -11.10 1.07 10.03
N LEU A 176 -9.84 0.60 9.97
CA LEU A 176 -9.42 -0.66 10.56
C LEU A 176 -9.48 -0.62 12.09
N PHE A 177 -8.98 0.45 12.72
CA PHE A 177 -9.06 0.61 14.18
C PHE A 177 -10.49 0.78 14.69
N ARG A 178 -11.38 1.34 13.86
CA ARG A 178 -12.80 1.51 14.19
C ARG A 178 -13.65 0.30 13.79
N SER A 179 -13.05 -0.77 13.26
CA SER A 179 -13.80 -1.98 12.90
C SER A 179 -14.38 -2.64 14.15
N ASP A 180 -15.67 -2.95 14.10
CA ASP A 180 -16.33 -3.80 15.10
C ASP A 180 -16.01 -5.27 14.78
N TRP A 181 -14.95 -5.78 15.40
CA TRP A 181 -14.46 -7.13 15.17
C TRP A 181 -15.47 -8.21 15.57
N GLU A 182 -16.28 -7.97 16.61
CA GLU A 182 -17.31 -8.91 17.06
C GLU A 182 -18.44 -9.04 16.04
N GLN A 183 -18.98 -7.91 15.60
CA GLN A 183 -20.05 -7.90 14.60
C GLN A 183 -19.58 -8.49 13.26
N ILE A 184 -18.34 -8.18 12.85
CA ILE A 184 -17.75 -8.73 11.62
C ILE A 184 -17.57 -10.24 11.73
N SER A 185 -17.04 -10.75 12.85
CA SER A 185 -16.85 -12.18 13.05
C SER A 185 -18.19 -12.92 13.02
N LYS A 186 -19.21 -12.38 13.69
CA LYS A 186 -20.56 -12.96 13.65
C LYS A 186 -21.13 -13.02 12.23
N LYS A 187 -21.03 -11.92 11.47
CA LYS A 187 -21.50 -11.88 10.07
C LYS A 187 -20.79 -12.91 9.19
N ILE A 188 -19.49 -13.13 9.39
CA ILE A 188 -18.71 -14.13 8.65
C ILE A 188 -19.15 -15.55 9.06
N GLN A 189 -19.37 -15.81 10.34
CA GLN A 189 -19.85 -17.12 10.80
C GLN A 189 -21.25 -17.44 10.29
N ASP A 190 -22.19 -16.49 10.36
CA ASP A 190 -23.55 -16.66 9.85
C ASP A 190 -23.54 -16.99 8.36
N ARG A 191 -22.68 -16.32 7.58
CA ARG A 191 -22.49 -16.60 6.15
C ARG A 191 -21.91 -17.99 5.91
N ASN A 192 -20.84 -18.36 6.63
CA ASN A 192 -20.21 -19.66 6.48
C ASN A 192 -21.16 -20.81 6.87
N ALA A 193 -22.02 -20.61 7.87
CA ALA A 193 -23.03 -21.59 8.26
C ALA A 193 -24.09 -21.79 7.16
N ALA A 194 -24.61 -20.69 6.60
CA ALA A 194 -25.57 -20.74 5.50
C ALA A 194 -25.00 -21.43 4.25
N ASP A 195 -23.74 -21.17 3.91
CA ASP A 195 -23.05 -21.82 2.78
C ASP A 195 -22.90 -23.33 3.03
N SER A 196 -22.59 -23.76 4.27
CA SER A 196 -22.47 -25.18 4.61
C SER A 196 -23.79 -25.95 4.56
N GLU A 197 -24.90 -25.30 4.93
CA GLU A 197 -26.24 -25.89 4.88
C GLU A 197 -26.71 -26.06 3.43
N TYR A 198 -26.41 -25.08 2.56
CA TYR A 198 -26.66 -25.17 1.13
C TYR A 198 -25.90 -26.32 0.46
N ASP A 199 -24.58 -26.43 0.70
CA ASP A 199 -23.77 -27.51 0.11
C ASP A 199 -24.31 -28.89 0.50
N SER A 200 -24.67 -29.08 1.78
CA SER A 200 -25.26 -30.34 2.26
C SER A 200 -26.60 -30.68 1.61
N SER A 201 -27.45 -29.69 1.34
CA SER A 201 -28.73 -29.91 0.66
C SER A 201 -28.57 -30.26 -0.82
N SER A 202 -27.49 -29.81 -1.46
CA SER A 202 -27.23 -30.05 -2.89
C SER A 202 -26.66 -31.44 -3.19
N ASP A 203 -26.03 -32.08 -2.19
CA ASP A 203 -25.50 -33.44 -2.30
C ASP A 203 -26.57 -34.51 -2.02
N ASP A 204 -27.61 -34.21 -1.23
CA ASP A 204 -28.74 -35.12 -0.99
C ASP A 204 -29.71 -35.23 -2.21
N ASP A 205 -29.67 -34.29 -3.15
CA ASP A 205 -30.49 -34.25 -4.37
C ASP A 205 -29.83 -34.95 -5.60
N ARG A 206 -28.67 -35.61 -5.43
CA ARG A 206 -27.93 -36.34 -6.50
C ARG A 206 -27.99 -37.86 -6.35
#